data_AF-A0A0X3PRH9-F1
#
_entry.id   AF-A0A0X3PRH9-F1
#
_cell.length_a   1.000
_cell.length_b   1.000
_cell.length_c   1.000
_cell.angle_alpha   90.00
_cell.angle_beta   90.00
_cell.angle_gamma   90.00
#
_symmetry.space_group_name_H-M   'P 1'
#
loop_
_entity.id
_entity.type
_entity.pdbx_description
1 polymer ?
#
loop_
_entity_poly.entity_id
_entity_poly.type
_entity_poly.pdbx_seq_one_letter_code
_entity_poly.pdbx_strand_id
1 'polypeptide(L)'
;MQFLTVVKSCGKLINAMSFFTITPFSYHITAKVTPEPAVCMFSPIIRPYKVEDRLRLRCRKCFFERRDGRLFVECEKHARHRQAEKLHEPITPWKFRRAIWKQVKWW
;
A
#
# COMPACT_ATOMS: atom_id res chain seq x y z
N MET A 1 -30.19 14.02 -26.28
CA MET A 1 -29.55 13.39 -25.11
C MET A 1 -28.12 13.05 -25.49
N GLN A 2 -27.15 13.89 -25.11
CA GLN A 2 -25.73 13.68 -25.33
C GLN A 2 -25.02 13.75 -23.98
N PHE A 3 -24.17 12.76 -23.72
CA PHE A 3 -23.44 12.56 -22.48
C PHE A 3 -22.08 13.29 -22.52
N LEU A 4 -21.82 14.04 -21.44
CA LEU A 4 -20.56 14.28 -20.70
C LEU A 4 -19.20 14.08 -21.41
N THR A 5 -18.39 15.14 -21.43
CA THR A 5 -17.23 15.40 -20.53
C THR A 5 -16.19 16.28 -21.22
N VAL A 6 -15.77 17.35 -20.55
CA VAL A 6 -14.50 18.03 -20.84
C VAL A 6 -13.73 18.09 -19.53
N VAL A 7 -12.59 17.41 -19.51
CA VAL A 7 -11.60 17.48 -18.44
C VAL A 7 -10.53 18.48 -18.87
N LYS A 8 -10.30 19.53 -18.08
CA LYS A 8 -9.10 20.40 -18.15
C LYS A 8 -8.94 21.00 -16.75
N SER A 9 -8.04 20.48 -15.93
CA SER A 9 -6.58 20.71 -15.91
C SER A 9 -6.18 21.92 -15.06
N CYS A 10 -5.32 21.60 -14.09
CA CYS A 10 -4.20 22.37 -13.54
C CYS A 10 -4.47 23.65 -12.74
N GLY A 11 -3.93 23.64 -11.52
CA GLY A 11 -3.07 24.74 -11.08
C GLY A 11 -3.65 25.68 -10.05
N LYS A 12 -3.16 25.52 -8.81
CA LYS A 12 -2.94 26.51 -7.74
C LYS A 12 -3.51 27.91 -7.99
N LEU A 13 -4.29 28.41 -7.05
CA LEU A 13 -4.09 29.75 -6.50
C LEU A 13 -4.49 29.75 -5.01
N ILE A 14 -3.46 29.89 -4.18
CA ILE A 14 -3.54 30.32 -2.79
C ILE A 14 -4.22 31.69 -2.73
N ASN A 15 -5.23 31.84 -1.86
CA ASN A 15 -5.65 33.12 -1.30
C ASN A 15 -6.55 32.84 -0.10
N ALA A 16 -5.95 32.51 1.04
CA ALA A 16 -6.62 32.61 2.33
C ALA A 16 -6.39 34.04 2.83
N MET A 17 -7.29 34.95 2.48
CA MET A 17 -7.32 36.27 3.07
C MET A 17 -7.77 36.13 4.52
N SER A 18 -6.83 36.36 5.44
CA SER A 18 -7.09 36.54 6.85
C SER A 18 -7.90 37.82 7.05
N PHE A 19 -9.21 37.67 7.21
CA PHE A 19 -10.07 38.73 7.73
C PHE A 19 -10.31 38.47 9.22
N PHE A 20 -9.54 39.16 10.03
CA PHE A 20 -9.88 39.42 11.43
C PHE A 20 -11.17 40.23 11.48
N THR A 21 -12.22 39.68 12.08
CA THR A 21 -13.23 40.48 12.77
C THR A 21 -13.52 39.85 14.13
N ILE A 22 -13.16 40.61 15.16
CA ILE A 22 -13.47 40.39 16.56
C ILE A 22 -14.91 40.86 16.75
N THR A 23 -15.75 40.10 17.45
CA THR A 23 -16.65 40.66 18.48
C THR A 23 -17.30 39.58 19.35
N PRO A 24 -17.75 39.96 20.55
CA PRO A 24 -17.82 39.09 21.71
C PRO A 24 -19.28 38.78 22.07
N PHE A 25 -19.64 37.50 22.16
CA PHE A 25 -20.76 37.11 23.01
C PHE A 25 -20.65 35.63 23.40
N SER A 26 -20.78 35.42 24.69
CA SER A 26 -20.70 34.14 25.38
C SER A 26 -21.85 33.22 24.99
N TYR A 27 -21.53 31.95 24.71
CA TYR A 27 -22.18 30.85 25.39
C TYR A 27 -21.27 29.62 25.36
N HIS A 28 -20.96 29.13 26.57
CA HIS A 28 -20.38 27.82 26.77
C HIS A 28 -21.33 26.76 26.21
N ILE A 29 -20.88 25.98 25.22
CA ILE A 29 -21.40 24.63 25.00
C ILE A 29 -20.29 23.69 25.41
N THR A 30 -20.34 23.24 26.67
CA THR A 30 -19.56 22.10 27.13
C THR A 30 -20.19 20.83 26.57
N ALA A 31 -19.93 20.55 25.29
CA ALA A 31 -20.10 19.20 24.78
C ALA A 31 -19.11 18.31 25.54
N LYS A 32 -19.62 17.51 26.47
CA LYS A 32 -18.90 16.37 27.04
C LYS A 32 -18.69 15.37 25.90
N VAL A 33 -17.67 15.60 25.07
CA VAL A 33 -17.13 14.56 24.19
C VAL A 33 -16.48 13.56 25.13
N THR A 34 -17.23 12.52 25.46
CA THR A 34 -16.68 11.28 25.98
C THR A 34 -15.64 10.83 24.97
N PRO A 35 -14.35 10.74 25.32
CA PRO A 35 -13.40 10.03 24.48
C PRO A 35 -13.83 8.58 24.53
N GLU A 36 -14.56 8.14 23.51
CA GLU A 36 -14.71 6.73 23.19
C GLU A 36 -13.28 6.15 23.25
N PRO A 37 -13.04 5.08 24.02
CA PRO A 37 -11.73 4.47 24.07
C PRO A 37 -11.47 3.96 22.66
N ALA A 38 -10.73 4.75 21.89
CA ALA A 38 -10.22 4.37 20.59
C ALA A 38 -9.38 3.12 20.85
N VAL A 39 -10.00 1.96 20.62
CA VAL A 39 -9.35 0.68 20.69
C VAL A 39 -8.26 0.79 19.63
N CYS A 40 -7.04 1.05 20.06
CA CYS A 40 -5.88 1.07 19.19
C CYS A 40 -5.84 -0.31 18.57
N MET A 41 -6.33 -0.45 17.34
CA MET A 41 -6.20 -1.66 16.55
C MET A 41 -4.70 -1.94 16.48
N PHE A 42 -4.21 -2.83 17.34
CA PHE A 42 -2.85 -3.35 17.29
C PHE A 42 -2.75 -4.22 16.03
N SER A 43 -2.72 -3.56 14.88
CA SER A 43 -2.35 -4.24 13.66
C SER A 43 -0.89 -4.65 13.85
N PRO A 44 -0.57 -5.96 13.82
CA PRO A 44 0.81 -6.39 13.96
C PRO A 44 1.61 -5.65 12.89
N ILE A 45 2.69 -4.98 13.28
CA ILE A 45 3.56 -4.26 12.34
C ILE A 45 4.15 -5.32 11.39
N ILE A 46 3.50 -5.56 10.26
CA ILE A 46 3.96 -6.49 9.24
C ILE A 46 5.14 -5.81 8.55
N ARG A 47 6.36 -6.18 8.97
CA ARG A 47 7.55 -5.75 8.25
C ARG A 47 7.63 -6.45 6.89
N PRO A 48 8.02 -5.73 5.83
CA PRO A 48 8.25 -6.36 4.53
C PRO A 48 9.45 -7.30 4.59
N TYR A 49 9.44 -8.32 3.71
CA TYR A 49 10.56 -9.24 3.55
C TYR A 49 11.77 -8.53 2.97
N LYS A 50 12.96 -8.89 3.46
CA LYS A 50 14.20 -8.52 2.78
C LYS A 50 14.43 -9.45 1.60
N VAL A 51 14.46 -8.91 0.38
CA VAL A 51 14.71 -9.71 -0.83
C VAL A 51 16.21 -9.91 -1.03
N GLU A 52 16.67 -11.15 -1.12
CA GLU A 52 18.08 -11.51 -1.31
C GLU A 52 18.21 -12.68 -2.30
N ASP A 53 19.31 -12.74 -3.07
CA ASP A 53 19.57 -13.86 -3.99
C ASP A 53 19.94 -15.15 -3.23
N ARG A 54 20.58 -15.03 -2.06
CA ARG A 54 20.97 -16.16 -1.22
C ARG A 54 20.42 -15.97 0.19
N LEU A 55 19.45 -16.81 0.55
CA LEU A 55 18.81 -16.81 1.85
C LEU A 55 19.69 -17.48 2.91
N ARG A 56 19.65 -16.98 4.15
CA ARG A 56 20.41 -17.54 5.27
C ARG A 56 19.61 -17.47 6.56
N LEU A 57 19.65 -18.55 7.33
CA LEU A 57 19.06 -18.58 8.67
C LEU A 57 19.93 -17.77 9.64
N ARG A 58 19.37 -16.74 10.25
CA ARG A 58 20.08 -15.90 11.24
C ARG A 58 19.93 -16.41 12.67
N CYS A 59 19.00 -17.33 12.90
CA CYS A 59 18.59 -17.77 14.22
C CYS A 59 18.09 -19.22 14.21
N ARG A 60 18.03 -19.86 15.38
CA ARG A 60 17.55 -21.25 15.51
C ARG A 60 16.06 -21.46 15.24
N LYS A 61 15.26 -20.40 15.36
CA LYS A 61 13.82 -20.38 15.09
C LYS A 61 13.49 -19.99 13.65
N CYS A 62 14.52 -19.71 12.85
CA CYS A 62 14.37 -19.33 11.46
C CYS A 62 14.28 -20.62 10.64
N PHE A 63 13.34 -20.72 9.70
CA PHE A 63 13.18 -21.91 8.86
C PHE A 63 12.89 -21.53 7.41
N PHE A 64 13.17 -22.45 6.50
CA PHE A 64 12.89 -22.29 5.07
C PHE A 64 11.48 -22.75 4.73
N GLU A 65 10.79 -21.98 3.89
CA GLU A 65 9.46 -22.32 3.39
C GLU A 65 9.37 -22.01 1.90
N ARG A 66 8.81 -22.92 1.10
CA ARG A 66 8.55 -22.68 -0.33
C ARG A 66 7.08 -22.32 -0.53
N ARG A 67 6.82 -21.17 -1.16
CA ARG A 67 5.47 -20.71 -1.55
C ARG A 67 5.51 -20.24 -3.00
N ASP A 68 4.60 -20.71 -3.83
CA ASP A 68 4.47 -20.32 -5.26
C ASP A 68 5.79 -20.40 -6.05
N GLY A 69 6.61 -21.43 -5.77
CA GLY A 69 7.90 -21.62 -6.43
C GLY A 69 9.03 -20.70 -5.96
N ARG A 70 8.79 -19.83 -4.96
CA ARG A 70 9.78 -18.93 -4.36
C ARG A 70 10.15 -19.39 -2.95
N LEU A 71 11.45 -19.33 -2.61
CA LEU A 71 11.93 -19.67 -1.27
C LEU A 71 11.81 -18.47 -0.32
N PHE A 72 11.39 -18.72 0.91
CA PHE A 72 11.27 -17.75 1.98
C PHE A 72 12.01 -18.23 3.22
N VAL A 73 12.47 -17.27 4.03
CA VAL A 73 12.90 -17.51 5.41
C VAL A 73 11.87 -16.87 6.32
N GLU A 74 11.24 -17.69 7.15
CA GLU A 74 10.28 -17.25 8.15
C GLU A 74 10.90 -17.30 9.54
N CYS A 75 10.40 -16.42 10.41
CA CYS A 75 10.79 -16.40 11.81
C CYS A 75 9.63 -15.88 12.65
N GLU A 76 9.21 -16.68 13.63
CA GLU A 76 8.13 -16.32 14.56
C GLU A 76 8.53 -15.19 15.50
N LYS A 77 9.77 -15.22 16.01
CA LYS A 77 10.24 -14.29 17.05
C LYS A 77 10.70 -12.94 16.50
N HIS A 78 11.35 -12.91 15.35
CA HIS A 78 12.02 -11.71 14.83
C HIS A 78 11.59 -11.40 13.40
N ALA A 79 10.70 -10.43 13.23
CA ALA A 79 10.24 -9.98 11.90
C ALA A 79 11.38 -9.50 10.98
N ARG A 80 12.50 -9.01 11.54
CA ARG A 80 13.68 -8.58 10.76
C ARG A 80 14.44 -9.74 10.08
N HIS A 81 14.16 -10.97 10.46
CA HIS A 81 14.79 -12.16 9.86
C HIS A 81 14.00 -12.67 8.66
N ARG A 82 12.81 -12.13 8.40
CA ARG A 82 12.01 -12.50 7.24
C ARG A 82 12.74 -12.10 5.96
N GLN A 83 13.06 -13.09 5.16
CA GLN A 83 13.72 -12.90 3.87
C GLN A 83 12.94 -13.62 2.77
N ALA A 84 13.05 -13.14 1.54
CA ALA A 84 12.45 -13.78 0.38
C ALA A 84 13.51 -13.88 -0.74
N GLU A 85 13.54 -15.01 -1.43
CA GLU A 85 14.41 -15.21 -2.59
C GLU A 85 14.09 -14.17 -3.66
N LYS A 86 15.07 -13.67 -4.40
CA LYS A 86 14.77 -12.80 -5.53
C LYS A 86 14.06 -13.64 -6.62
N LEU A 87 12.87 -13.20 -7.03
CA LEU A 87 12.20 -13.84 -8.15
C LEU A 87 12.98 -13.50 -9.41
N HIS A 88 13.52 -14.51 -10.09
CA HIS A 88 14.11 -14.35 -11.40
C HIS A 88 13.02 -14.41 -12.45
N GLU A 89 13.04 -13.45 -13.37
CA GLU A 89 12.21 -13.54 -14.57
C GLU A 89 12.57 -14.82 -15.34
N PRO A 90 11.59 -15.50 -15.93
CA PRO A 90 11.87 -16.63 -16.78
C PRO A 90 12.77 -16.18 -17.94
N ILE A 91 13.79 -16.99 -18.26
CA ILE A 91 14.74 -16.71 -19.37
C ILE A 91 14.00 -16.47 -20.67
N THR A 92 12.90 -17.19 -20.89
CA THR A 92 11.95 -16.87 -21.95
C THR A 92 10.98 -15.82 -21.43
N PRO A 93 10.88 -14.63 -22.05
CA PRO A 93 9.83 -13.67 -21.71
C PRO A 93 8.48 -14.37 -21.83
N TRP A 94 7.51 -13.98 -21.01
CA TRP A 94 6.15 -14.51 -21.05
C TRP A 94 5.58 -14.37 -22.47
N LYS A 95 5.73 -15.40 -23.30
CA LYS A 95 5.11 -15.44 -24.62
C LYS A 95 3.64 -15.68 -24.37
N PHE A 96 2.83 -14.65 -24.58
CA PHE A 96 1.39 -14.83 -24.59
C PHE A 96 1.09 -15.96 -25.59
N ARG A 97 0.45 -17.05 -25.12
CA ARG A 97 0.30 -18.29 -25.90
C ARG A 97 -0.43 -18.07 -27.24
N ARG A 98 -1.09 -16.93 -27.43
CA ARG A 98 -1.85 -16.55 -28.61
C ARG A 98 -1.44 -15.15 -29.05
N ALA A 99 -1.47 -14.85 -30.34
CA ALA A 99 -1.30 -13.46 -30.78
C ALA A 99 -2.67 -12.74 -30.65
N ILE A 100 -2.80 -11.77 -29.74
CA ILE A 100 -4.05 -11.00 -29.53
C ILE A 100 -4.52 -10.37 -30.86
N TRP A 101 -3.57 -9.86 -31.65
CA TRP A 101 -3.79 -9.21 -32.93
C TRP A 101 -4.45 -10.09 -34.00
N LYS A 102 -4.38 -11.43 -33.88
CA LYS A 102 -4.98 -12.33 -34.87
C LYS A 102 -6.50 -12.49 -34.71
N GLN A 103 -7.07 -12.12 -33.56
CA GLN A 103 -8.48 -12.39 -33.23
C GLN A 103 -9.35 -11.13 -33.17
N VAL A 104 -8.75 -9.93 -33.04
CA VAL A 104 -9.52 -8.69 -33.03
C VAL A 104 -9.73 -8.21 -34.47
N LYS A 105 -10.92 -8.48 -35.02
CA LYS A 105 -11.43 -7.74 -36.18
C LYS A 105 -11.90 -6.37 -35.69
N TRP A 106 -11.29 -5.31 -36.18
CA TRP A 106 -11.61 -3.92 -35.83
C TRP A 106 -12.68 -3.30 -36.74
N TRP A 107 -13.55 -4.14 -37.30
CA TRP A 107 -14.64 -3.74 -38.18
C TRP A 107 -15.91 -4.50 -37.82
#